data_AF-A0A7V3GUH3-F1
#
_entry.id   AF-A0A7V3GUH3-F1
#
_cell.length_a   1.000
_cell.length_b   1.000
_cell.length_c   1.000
_cell.angle_alpha   90.00
_cell.angle_beta   90.00
_cell.angle_gamma   90.00
#
_symmetry.space_group_name_H-M   'P 1'
#
loop_
_entity.id
_entity.type
_entity.pdbx_description
1 polymer ?
#
loop_
_entity_poly.entity_id
_entity_poly.type
_entity_poly.pdbx_seq_one_letter_code
_entity_poly.pdbx_strand_id
1 'polypeptide(L)'
;TMAGLLLFGKHPQRWLRSAEITGVRYAGPAMSDDFIREDIQGALPDQIRQAEAFVNANMRRGMRIRGFEREEVPEYPISVVREAIVNAVAHRDYSIRGDNIRVLMFSDRMEVYSPGRLPGHVTLDNIVEERYSRNEAIVQVLSEMGFIERLGYGIDRMIRVCEEEGLPPPDFTETSAGFKVTIHSQAASLLGAGPPINLYAHLQLNPRQEKALAFLQKNRRITNREYQTLCPDASPETLRRDLADMVDKGLILKIGQKRATFYILK
;
A
#
# COMPACT_ATOMS: atom_id res chain seq x y z
N THR A 1 8.12 -17.69 -32.07
CA THR A 1 8.84 -16.49 -31.59
C THR A 1 9.03 -16.59 -30.09
N MET A 2 9.95 -15.80 -29.49
CA MET A 2 10.12 -15.79 -28.03
C MET A 2 8.85 -15.32 -27.30
N ALA A 3 8.18 -14.28 -27.82
CA ALA A 3 6.90 -13.82 -27.29
C ALA A 3 5.85 -14.94 -27.28
N GLY A 4 5.70 -15.72 -28.35
CA GLY A 4 4.76 -16.84 -28.39
C GLY A 4 5.08 -17.94 -27.37
N LEU A 5 6.36 -18.23 -27.15
CA LEU A 5 6.79 -19.15 -26.10
C LEU A 5 6.42 -18.63 -24.70
N LEU A 6 6.68 -17.36 -24.42
CA LEU A 6 6.40 -16.73 -23.13
C LEU A 6 4.89 -16.61 -22.85
N LEU A 7 4.09 -16.28 -23.87
CA LEU A 7 2.65 -16.05 -23.73
C LEU A 7 1.82 -17.34 -23.71
N PHE A 8 2.26 -18.40 -24.38
CA PHE A 8 1.45 -19.62 -24.59
C PHE A 8 2.19 -20.93 -24.30
N GLY A 9 3.49 -20.89 -24.01
CA GLY A 9 4.26 -22.09 -23.70
C GLY A 9 3.85 -22.69 -22.36
N LYS A 10 3.75 -24.02 -22.28
CA LYS A 10 3.47 -24.73 -21.01
C LYS A 10 4.62 -24.58 -19.99
N HIS A 11 5.86 -24.54 -20.49
CA HIS A 11 7.08 -24.46 -19.66
C HIS A 11 8.14 -23.56 -20.30
N PRO A 12 7.90 -22.24 -20.47
CA PRO A 12 8.85 -21.33 -21.11
C PRO A 12 10.21 -21.29 -20.40
N GLN A 13 10.24 -21.61 -19.11
CA GLN A 13 11.44 -21.68 -18.27
C GLN A 13 12.47 -22.72 -18.75
N ARG A 14 12.07 -23.71 -19.56
CA ARG A 14 13.03 -24.64 -20.20
C ARG A 14 13.99 -23.94 -21.14
N TRP A 15 13.56 -22.84 -21.76
CA TRP A 15 14.37 -22.06 -22.70
C TRP A 15 14.88 -20.75 -22.09
N LEU A 16 14.10 -20.13 -21.21
CA LEU A 16 14.47 -18.92 -20.49
C LEU A 16 14.18 -19.09 -19.00
N ARG A 17 15.13 -19.67 -18.26
CA ARG A 17 14.96 -20.01 -16.83
C ARG A 17 14.56 -18.81 -15.97
N SER A 18 15.05 -17.62 -16.31
CA SER A 18 14.76 -16.38 -15.59
C SER A 18 13.41 -15.72 -15.95
N ALA A 19 12.62 -16.33 -16.83
CA ALA A 19 11.25 -15.89 -17.15
C ALA A 19 10.28 -16.36 -16.08
N GLU A 20 10.46 -15.88 -14.86
CA GLU A 20 9.63 -16.18 -13.69
C GLU A 20 9.48 -14.93 -12.81
N ILE A 21 8.52 -14.99 -11.89
CA ILE A 21 8.32 -13.98 -10.85
C ILE A 21 8.63 -14.64 -9.51
N THR A 22 9.57 -14.12 -8.74
CA THR A 22 9.77 -14.55 -7.35
C THR A 22 8.97 -13.63 -6.43
N GLY A 23 7.94 -14.17 -5.79
CA GLY A 23 7.18 -13.53 -4.73
C GLY A 23 7.81 -13.83 -3.37
N VAL A 24 8.05 -12.80 -2.54
CA VAL A 24 8.56 -12.98 -1.17
C VAL A 24 7.81 -12.07 -0.21
N ARG A 25 7.34 -12.62 0.91
CA ARG A 25 6.79 -11.87 2.05
C ARG A 25 7.72 -11.98 3.23
N TYR A 26 8.36 -10.86 3.59
CA TYR A 26 9.14 -10.74 4.83
C TYR A 26 8.26 -10.31 5.99
N ALA A 27 8.56 -10.76 7.20
CA ALA A 27 7.81 -10.36 8.40
C ALA A 27 8.04 -8.86 8.76
N GLY A 28 9.24 -8.35 8.52
CA GLY A 28 9.69 -7.00 8.90
C GLY A 28 9.89 -6.02 7.72
N PRO A 29 10.46 -4.83 7.98
CA PRO A 29 10.71 -3.80 6.97
C PRO A 29 12.00 -4.06 6.16
N ALA A 30 12.77 -5.06 6.57
CA ALA A 30 14.02 -5.47 5.94
C ALA A 30 13.95 -6.96 5.57
N MET A 31 14.86 -7.39 4.69
CA MET A 31 15.03 -8.80 4.37
C MET A 31 15.48 -9.55 5.64
N SER A 32 14.92 -10.74 5.84
CA SER A 32 15.17 -11.60 6.99
C SER A 32 15.09 -13.07 6.58
N ASP A 33 15.55 -13.98 7.45
CA ASP A 33 15.42 -15.42 7.23
C ASP A 33 13.98 -15.94 7.46
N ASP A 34 13.14 -15.13 8.10
CA ASP A 34 11.71 -15.38 8.25
C ASP A 34 10.94 -14.76 7.08
N PHE A 35 10.56 -15.60 6.11
CA PHE A 35 9.82 -15.21 4.93
C PHE A 35 8.99 -16.34 4.34
N ILE A 36 7.93 -15.98 3.61
CA ILE A 36 7.21 -16.85 2.70
C ILE A 36 7.71 -16.56 1.29
N ARG A 37 8.04 -17.59 0.50
CA ARG A 37 8.49 -17.43 -0.88
C ARG A 37 7.72 -18.34 -1.81
N GLU A 38 7.41 -17.81 -2.98
CA GLU A 38 6.83 -18.54 -4.11
C GLU A 38 7.55 -18.17 -5.41
N ASP A 39 8.04 -19.16 -6.15
CA ASP A 39 8.60 -18.96 -7.48
C ASP A 39 7.53 -19.28 -8.53
N ILE A 40 7.07 -18.26 -9.22
CA ILE A 40 5.89 -18.29 -10.08
C ILE A 40 6.33 -18.47 -11.53
N GLN A 41 5.97 -19.61 -12.10
CA GLN A 41 6.37 -20.07 -13.44
C GLN A 41 5.16 -20.30 -14.36
N GLY A 42 5.41 -20.78 -15.58
CA GLY A 42 4.39 -20.95 -16.61
C GLY A 42 4.37 -19.79 -17.60
N ALA A 43 3.28 -19.65 -18.35
CA ALA A 43 3.10 -18.57 -19.31
C ALA A 43 2.86 -17.22 -18.61
N LEU A 44 3.22 -16.11 -19.26
CA LEU A 44 3.12 -14.76 -18.66
C LEU A 44 1.72 -14.43 -18.11
N PRO A 45 0.60 -14.73 -18.80
CA PRO A 45 -0.74 -14.51 -18.23
C PRO A 45 -0.97 -15.28 -16.93
N ASP A 46 -0.46 -16.50 -16.83
CA ASP A 46 -0.59 -17.33 -15.63
C ASP A 46 0.31 -16.81 -14.52
N GLN A 47 1.50 -16.32 -14.86
CA GLN A 47 2.40 -15.68 -13.89
C GLN A 47 1.77 -14.42 -13.29
N ILE A 48 1.11 -13.58 -14.10
CA ILE A 48 0.41 -12.38 -13.62
C ILE A 48 -0.69 -12.76 -12.62
N ARG A 49 -1.55 -13.73 -12.96
CA ARG A 49 -2.65 -14.17 -12.08
C ARG A 49 -2.13 -14.78 -10.77
N GLN A 50 -1.10 -15.63 -10.86
CA GLN A 50 -0.50 -16.26 -9.68
C GLN A 50 0.21 -15.24 -8.79
N ALA A 51 0.92 -14.26 -9.37
CA ALA A 51 1.56 -13.19 -8.60
C ALA A 51 0.53 -12.30 -7.89
N GLU A 52 -0.55 -11.93 -8.57
CA GLU A 52 -1.65 -11.20 -7.93
C GLU A 52 -2.27 -12.02 -6.79
N ALA A 53 -2.51 -13.33 -7.00
CA ALA A 53 -3.04 -14.22 -5.98
C ALA A 53 -2.09 -14.37 -4.77
N PHE A 54 -0.78 -14.50 -5.02
CA PHE A 54 0.24 -14.51 -3.98
C PHE A 54 0.19 -13.24 -3.14
N VAL A 55 0.18 -12.06 -3.78
CA VAL A 55 0.12 -10.80 -3.04
C VAL A 55 -1.18 -10.72 -2.25
N ASN A 56 -2.34 -10.99 -2.86
CA ASN A 56 -3.65 -10.94 -2.19
C ASN A 56 -3.76 -11.91 -0.99
N ALA A 57 -3.13 -13.10 -1.08
CA ALA A 57 -3.11 -14.07 0.01
C ALA A 57 -2.18 -13.65 1.17
N ASN A 58 -1.17 -12.83 0.89
CA ASN A 58 -0.15 -12.39 1.86
C ASN A 58 -0.30 -10.92 2.30
N MET A 59 -1.31 -10.22 1.78
CA MET A 59 -1.68 -8.87 2.21
C MET A 59 -2.32 -8.91 3.59
N ARG A 60 -2.00 -7.89 4.40
CA ARG A 60 -2.81 -7.61 5.58
C ARG A 60 -4.18 -7.10 5.16
N ARG A 61 -5.18 -7.35 5.99
CA ARG A 61 -6.53 -6.83 5.81
C ARG A 61 -6.91 -6.09 7.08
N GLY A 62 -7.16 -4.79 6.95
CA GLY A 62 -7.70 -3.96 8.00
C GLY A 62 -9.22 -3.94 7.95
N MET A 63 -9.83 -3.25 8.90
CA MET A 63 -11.27 -3.06 8.94
C MET A 63 -11.59 -1.57 9.03
N ARG A 64 -12.39 -1.08 8.09
CA ARG A 64 -12.88 0.30 8.06
C ARG A 64 -14.40 0.29 8.22
N ILE A 65 -14.92 1.13 9.10
CA ILE A 65 -16.36 1.30 9.27
C ILE A 65 -16.80 2.43 8.34
N ARG A 66 -17.65 2.11 7.35
CA ARG A 66 -18.35 3.11 6.52
C ARG A 66 -19.84 3.05 6.87
N GLY A 67 -20.35 4.06 7.57
CA GLY A 67 -21.72 4.05 8.09
C GLY A 67 -21.92 2.98 9.16
N PHE A 68 -22.85 2.04 8.93
CA PHE A 68 -23.10 0.90 9.82
C PHE A 68 -22.42 -0.41 9.36
N GLU A 69 -21.74 -0.41 8.20
CA GLU A 69 -21.13 -1.61 7.63
C GLU A 69 -19.62 -1.64 7.89
N ARG A 70 -19.13 -2.84 8.20
CA ARG A 70 -17.70 -3.13 8.34
C ARG A 70 -17.19 -3.56 6.97
N GLU A 71 -16.31 -2.75 6.40
CA GLU A 71 -15.63 -3.04 5.15
C GLU A 71 -14.22 -3.55 5.45
N GLU A 72 -13.86 -4.70 4.87
CA GLU A 72 -12.50 -5.22 4.91
C GLU A 72 -11.65 -4.44 3.89
N VAL A 73 -10.62 -3.74 4.36
CA VAL A 73 -9.78 -2.91 3.51
C VAL A 73 -8.42 -3.59 3.33
N PRO A 74 -8.01 -3.95 2.10
CA PRO A 74 -6.73 -4.58 1.85
C PRO A 74 -5.57 -3.60 2.09
N GLU A 75 -4.39 -4.14 2.39
CA GLU A 75 -3.15 -3.37 2.58
C GLU A 75 -2.79 -2.51 1.35
N TYR A 76 -3.08 -3.01 0.16
CA TYR A 76 -2.88 -2.32 -1.11
C TYR A 76 -4.12 -2.48 -1.99
N PRO A 77 -4.53 -1.46 -2.77
CA PRO A 77 -5.57 -1.60 -3.77
C PRO A 77 -5.15 -2.66 -4.80
N ILE A 78 -6.01 -3.65 -5.03
CA ILE A 78 -5.67 -4.78 -5.92
C ILE A 78 -5.40 -4.32 -7.36
N SER A 79 -6.04 -3.24 -7.79
CA SER A 79 -5.81 -2.60 -9.10
C SER A 79 -4.39 -2.05 -9.22
N VAL A 80 -3.87 -1.40 -8.18
CA VAL A 80 -2.49 -0.87 -8.11
C VAL A 80 -1.47 -2.01 -8.17
N VAL A 81 -1.71 -3.08 -7.42
CA VAL A 81 -0.86 -4.27 -7.42
C VAL A 81 -0.84 -4.94 -8.80
N ARG A 82 -2.01 -5.14 -9.40
CA ARG A 82 -2.13 -5.72 -10.74
C ARG A 82 -1.37 -4.89 -11.76
N GLU A 83 -1.55 -3.57 -11.76
CA GLU A 83 -0.88 -2.66 -12.68
C GLU A 83 0.64 -2.74 -12.56
N ALA A 84 1.18 -2.73 -11.33
CA ALA A 84 2.61 -2.85 -11.10
C ALA A 84 3.19 -4.20 -11.61
N ILE A 85 2.50 -5.31 -11.35
CA ILE A 85 2.91 -6.65 -11.81
C ILE A 85 2.83 -6.75 -13.33
N VAL A 86 1.73 -6.31 -13.93
CA VAL A 86 1.54 -6.34 -15.38
C VAL A 86 2.60 -5.50 -16.08
N ASN A 87 2.90 -4.30 -15.59
CA ASN A 87 3.96 -3.46 -16.15
C ASN A 87 5.34 -4.10 -16.02
N ALA A 88 5.63 -4.72 -14.87
CA ALA A 88 6.87 -5.45 -14.67
C ALA A 88 7.04 -6.59 -15.68
N VAL A 89 5.98 -7.34 -15.97
CA VAL A 89 5.97 -8.44 -16.95
C VAL A 89 6.05 -7.92 -18.39
N ALA A 90 5.20 -6.96 -18.75
CA ALA A 90 5.07 -6.46 -20.10
C ALA A 90 6.33 -5.73 -20.59
N HIS A 91 7.02 -5.01 -19.69
CA HIS A 91 8.17 -4.16 -20.05
C HIS A 91 9.53 -4.77 -19.65
N ARG A 92 9.56 -5.97 -19.06
CA ARG A 92 10.80 -6.69 -18.73
C ARG A 92 11.72 -6.81 -19.94
N ASP A 93 13.01 -6.60 -19.73
CA ASP A 93 14.02 -6.98 -20.73
C ASP A 93 14.25 -8.51 -20.72
N TYR A 94 13.61 -9.21 -21.66
CA TYR A 94 13.75 -10.66 -21.80
C TYR A 94 15.09 -11.14 -22.37
N SER A 95 15.99 -10.23 -22.75
CA SER A 95 17.38 -10.59 -23.10
C SER A 95 18.24 -10.84 -21.86
N ILE A 96 17.89 -10.23 -20.71
CA ILE A 96 18.62 -10.38 -19.45
C ILE A 96 18.33 -11.76 -18.84
N ARG A 97 19.40 -12.54 -18.69
CA ARG A 97 19.41 -13.88 -18.08
C ARG A 97 19.97 -13.81 -16.67
N GLY A 98 19.48 -14.67 -15.78
CA GLY A 98 19.99 -14.78 -14.40
C GLY A 98 19.40 -13.79 -13.40
N ASP A 99 18.53 -12.88 -13.84
CA ASP A 99 17.75 -12.00 -12.97
C ASP A 99 16.28 -12.09 -13.39
N ASN A 100 15.37 -12.05 -12.43
CA ASN A 100 13.95 -12.30 -12.63
C ASN A 100 13.11 -11.16 -12.02
N ILE A 101 11.81 -11.15 -12.32
CA ILE A 101 10.92 -10.17 -11.67
C ILE A 101 10.80 -10.56 -10.20
N ARG A 102 10.87 -9.57 -9.31
CA ARG A 102 10.73 -9.79 -7.87
C ARG A 102 9.55 -8.98 -7.36
N VAL A 103 8.65 -9.64 -6.64
CA VAL A 103 7.55 -9.01 -5.90
C VAL A 103 7.85 -9.22 -4.42
N LEU A 104 8.40 -8.20 -3.78
CA LEU A 104 8.85 -8.25 -2.39
C LEU A 104 7.88 -7.47 -1.51
N MET A 105 7.26 -8.14 -0.55
CA MET A 105 6.37 -7.54 0.43
C MET A 105 7.08 -7.44 1.78
N PHE A 106 7.18 -6.22 2.29
CA PHE A 106 7.74 -5.88 3.59
C PHE A 106 6.63 -5.45 4.54
N SER A 107 6.94 -5.24 5.82
CA SER A 107 5.94 -4.81 6.80
C SER A 107 5.33 -3.43 6.53
N ASP A 108 6.00 -2.61 5.71
CA ASP A 108 5.71 -1.20 5.45
C ASP A 108 5.56 -0.84 3.96
N ARG A 109 5.88 -1.74 3.02
CA ARG A 109 5.81 -1.48 1.58
C ARG A 109 5.87 -2.76 0.75
N MET A 110 5.46 -2.65 -0.50
CA MET A 110 5.68 -3.66 -1.53
C MET A 110 6.62 -3.09 -2.60
N GLU A 111 7.60 -3.86 -3.02
CA GLU A 111 8.52 -3.53 -4.10
C GLU A 111 8.33 -4.51 -5.27
N VAL A 112 8.04 -3.97 -6.45
CA VAL A 112 7.98 -4.73 -7.70
C VAL A 112 9.17 -4.33 -8.56
N TYR A 113 10.14 -5.22 -8.68
CA TYR A 113 11.34 -5.03 -9.49
C TYR A 113 11.26 -5.82 -10.80
N SER A 114 11.61 -5.18 -11.92
CA SER A 114 11.75 -5.82 -13.23
C SER A 114 13.15 -5.61 -13.81
N PRO A 115 13.82 -6.66 -14.31
CA PRO A 115 15.09 -6.54 -15.01
C PRO A 115 15.00 -5.66 -16.28
N GLY A 116 16.01 -4.80 -16.45
CA GLY A 116 16.09 -3.87 -17.58
C GLY A 116 15.63 -2.45 -17.22
N ARG A 117 16.36 -1.47 -17.71
CA ARG A 117 16.08 -0.03 -17.54
C ARG A 117 14.83 0.40 -18.32
N LEU A 118 14.41 1.65 -18.20
CA LEU A 118 13.33 2.21 -18.99
C LEU A 118 13.66 2.12 -20.49
N PRO A 119 12.68 1.77 -21.35
CA PRO A 119 12.93 1.54 -22.76
C PRO A 119 12.88 2.85 -23.58
N GLY A 120 13.72 2.94 -24.61
CA GLY A 120 13.65 4.03 -25.60
C GLY A 120 13.91 5.41 -24.99
N HIS A 121 12.98 6.34 -25.21
CA HIS A 121 13.04 7.72 -24.72
C HIS A 121 12.30 7.93 -23.38
N VAL A 122 11.83 6.86 -22.75
CA VAL A 122 11.12 6.93 -21.48
C VAL A 122 12.13 7.19 -20.35
N THR A 123 11.84 8.20 -19.54
CA THR A 123 12.56 8.62 -18.34
C THR A 123 11.63 8.61 -17.14
N LEU A 124 12.16 8.73 -15.93
CA LEU A 124 11.33 8.85 -14.73
C LEU A 124 10.42 10.09 -14.78
N ASP A 125 10.88 11.18 -15.40
CA ASP A 125 10.13 12.44 -15.49
C ASP A 125 8.94 12.35 -16.46
N ASN A 126 9.02 11.52 -17.50
CA ASN A 126 8.01 11.43 -18.54
C ASN A 126 7.20 10.12 -18.52
N ILE A 127 7.47 9.20 -17.58
CA ILE A 127 6.89 7.85 -17.54
C ILE A 127 5.35 7.83 -17.48
N VAL A 128 4.75 8.90 -16.96
CA VAL A 128 3.29 9.07 -16.89
C VAL A 128 2.70 9.43 -18.25
N GLU A 129 3.43 10.15 -19.09
CA GLU A 129 2.94 10.73 -20.35
C GLU A 129 3.38 9.90 -21.57
N GLU A 130 4.60 9.40 -21.56
CA GLU A 130 5.20 8.70 -22.68
C GLU A 130 4.79 7.23 -22.76
N ARG A 131 4.69 6.72 -23.99
CA ARG A 131 4.29 5.34 -24.27
C ARG A 131 5.33 4.69 -25.15
N TYR A 132 6.11 3.79 -24.58
CA TYR A 132 7.04 2.98 -25.34
C TYR A 132 7.22 1.61 -24.70
N SER A 133 7.17 0.56 -25.51
CA SER A 133 7.46 -0.81 -25.06
C SER A 133 8.41 -1.50 -26.01
N ARG A 134 9.45 -2.10 -25.44
CA ARG A 134 10.35 -3.02 -26.16
C ARG A 134 9.68 -4.34 -26.55
N ASN A 135 8.55 -4.69 -25.94
CA ASN A 135 7.87 -5.97 -26.13
C ASN A 135 6.46 -5.78 -26.73
N GLU A 136 6.36 -5.16 -27.90
CA GLU A 136 5.07 -4.83 -28.56
C GLU A 136 4.11 -6.04 -28.64
N ALA A 137 4.61 -7.21 -29.06
CA ALA A 137 3.79 -8.42 -29.16
C ALA A 137 3.26 -8.92 -27.80
N ILE A 138 4.04 -8.76 -26.73
CA ILE A 138 3.61 -9.13 -25.37
C ILE A 138 2.54 -8.15 -24.89
N VAL A 139 2.79 -6.84 -25.03
CA VAL A 139 1.83 -5.79 -24.65
C VAL A 139 0.51 -5.96 -25.40
N GLN A 140 0.57 -6.20 -26.71
CA GLN A 140 -0.62 -6.40 -27.53
C GLN A 140 -1.47 -7.56 -27.01
N VAL A 141 -0.87 -8.74 -26.83
CA VAL A 141 -1.61 -9.93 -26.37
C VAL A 141 -2.14 -9.75 -24.95
N LEU A 142 -1.35 -9.17 -24.04
CA LEU A 142 -1.82 -8.89 -22.68
C LEU A 142 -2.97 -7.87 -22.67
N SER A 143 -2.98 -6.90 -23.59
CA SER A 143 -4.09 -5.96 -23.74
C SER A 143 -5.34 -6.63 -24.34
N GLU A 144 -5.19 -7.52 -25.32
CA GLU A 144 -6.29 -8.31 -25.88
C GLU A 144 -6.91 -9.25 -24.83
N MET A 145 -6.09 -9.75 -23.89
CA MET A 145 -6.52 -10.55 -22.75
C MET A 145 -7.12 -9.72 -21.59
N GLY A 146 -7.09 -8.38 -21.69
CA GLY A 146 -7.65 -7.48 -20.67
C GLY A 146 -6.75 -7.22 -19.46
N PHE A 147 -5.46 -7.56 -19.52
CA PHE A 147 -4.50 -7.23 -18.45
C PHE A 147 -3.96 -5.80 -18.56
N ILE A 148 -3.86 -5.25 -19.77
CA ILE A 148 -3.36 -3.91 -20.04
C ILE A 148 -4.47 -3.06 -20.66
N GLU A 149 -4.71 -1.88 -20.09
CA GLU A 149 -5.60 -0.91 -20.67
C GLU A 149 -5.00 -0.25 -21.93
N ARG A 150 -5.75 -0.24 -23.03
CA ARG A 150 -5.28 0.26 -24.34
C ARG A 150 -4.90 1.75 -24.37
N LEU A 151 -5.36 2.52 -23.39
CA LEU A 151 -5.17 3.97 -23.36
C LEU A 151 -3.84 4.37 -22.70
N GLY A 152 -3.11 3.42 -22.10
CA GLY A 152 -1.81 3.67 -21.50
C GLY A 152 -1.83 4.51 -20.21
N TYR A 153 -3.00 4.83 -19.65
CA TYR A 153 -3.14 5.56 -18.39
C TYR A 153 -2.86 4.71 -17.13
N GLY A 154 -2.16 3.59 -17.28
CA GLY A 154 -1.93 2.63 -16.20
C GLY A 154 -1.22 3.24 -14.99
N ILE A 155 -0.10 3.92 -15.22
CA ILE A 155 0.66 4.61 -14.15
C ILE A 155 -0.14 5.76 -13.53
N ASP A 156 -0.78 6.60 -14.35
CA ASP A 156 -1.63 7.71 -13.89
C ASP A 156 -2.80 7.22 -13.02
N ARG A 157 -3.46 6.14 -13.44
CA ARG A 157 -4.50 5.47 -12.66
C ARG A 157 -3.94 4.91 -11.35
N MET A 158 -2.76 4.31 -11.38
CA MET A 158 -2.11 3.77 -10.19
C MET A 158 -1.86 4.88 -9.15
N ILE A 159 -1.38 6.04 -9.58
CA ILE A 159 -1.17 7.22 -8.73
C ILE A 159 -2.51 7.71 -8.16
N ARG A 160 -3.53 7.92 -9.00
CA ARG A 160 -4.86 8.36 -8.56
C ARG A 160 -5.50 7.42 -7.53
N VAL A 161 -5.44 6.11 -7.76
CA VAL A 161 -6.03 5.12 -6.84
C VAL A 161 -5.30 5.13 -5.49
N CYS A 162 -3.98 5.30 -5.48
CA CYS A 162 -3.23 5.50 -4.25
C CYS A 162 -3.73 6.74 -3.49
N GLU A 163 -3.88 7.88 -4.18
CA GLU A 163 -4.36 9.13 -3.59
C GLU A 163 -5.80 8.99 -3.03
N GLU A 164 -6.71 8.38 -3.78
CA GLU A 164 -8.11 8.14 -3.39
C GLU A 164 -8.22 7.27 -2.12
N GLU A 165 -7.31 6.29 -1.97
CA GLU A 165 -7.24 5.41 -0.81
C GLU A 165 -6.35 5.97 0.33
N GLY A 166 -5.85 7.21 0.17
CA GLY A 166 -5.02 7.91 1.15
C GLY A 166 -3.62 7.33 1.31
N LEU A 167 -3.15 6.53 0.35
CA LEU A 167 -1.80 6.01 0.27
C LEU A 167 -0.86 7.07 -0.34
N PRO A 168 0.43 7.07 0.06
CA PRO A 168 1.43 7.82 -0.68
C PRO A 168 1.45 7.38 -2.16
N PRO A 169 1.77 8.29 -3.09
CA PRO A 169 1.96 7.92 -4.48
C PRO A 169 3.10 6.87 -4.59
N PRO A 170 3.02 5.93 -5.56
CA PRO A 170 4.08 4.96 -5.77
C PRO A 170 5.40 5.62 -6.15
N ASP A 171 6.52 5.13 -5.60
CA ASP A 171 7.85 5.58 -6.01
C ASP A 171 8.36 4.75 -7.18
N PHE A 172 8.80 5.43 -8.23
CA PHE A 172 9.43 4.82 -9.39
C PHE A 172 10.94 5.06 -9.33
N THR A 173 11.73 3.99 -9.40
CA THR A 173 13.18 4.07 -9.34
C THR A 173 13.79 3.26 -10.47
N GLU A 174 14.60 3.91 -11.29
CA GLU A 174 15.50 3.23 -12.19
C GLU A 174 16.82 2.93 -11.47
N THR A 175 17.17 1.65 -11.39
CA THR A 175 18.45 1.18 -10.86
C THR A 175 19.44 0.96 -12.00
N SER A 176 20.70 0.66 -11.68
CA SER A 176 21.71 0.33 -12.69
C SER A 176 21.35 -0.90 -13.55
N ALA A 177 20.51 -1.80 -13.03
CA ALA A 177 20.19 -3.10 -13.65
C ALA A 177 18.71 -3.28 -14.03
N GLY A 178 17.81 -2.42 -13.54
CA GLY A 178 16.39 -2.65 -13.67
C GLY A 178 15.53 -1.50 -13.20
N PHE A 179 14.22 -1.68 -13.27
CA PHE A 179 13.22 -0.72 -12.85
C PHE A 179 12.45 -1.23 -11.64
N LYS A 180 12.14 -0.35 -10.68
CA LYS A 180 11.46 -0.71 -9.45
C LYS A 180 10.30 0.23 -9.16
N VAL A 181 9.15 -0.35 -8.83
CA VAL A 181 7.98 0.34 -8.30
C VAL A 181 7.87 0.02 -6.82
N THR A 182 7.76 1.03 -5.97
CA THR A 182 7.55 0.86 -4.53
C THR A 182 6.18 1.42 -4.15
N ILE A 183 5.33 0.58 -3.57
CA ILE A 183 4.00 0.94 -3.09
C ILE A 183 4.03 0.88 -1.57
N HIS A 184 3.85 2.02 -0.92
CA HIS A 184 3.90 2.13 0.53
C HIS A 184 2.63 1.58 1.17
N SER A 185 2.79 0.89 2.29
CA SER A 185 1.71 0.34 3.09
C SER A 185 1.23 1.36 4.12
N GLN A 186 -0.07 1.38 4.35
CA GLN A 186 -0.67 2.01 5.53
C GLN A 186 -0.81 1.03 6.71
N ALA A 187 -0.06 -0.08 6.76
CA ALA A 187 -0.25 -1.11 7.79
C ALA A 187 -0.24 -0.58 9.24
N ALA A 188 0.50 0.49 9.55
CA ALA A 188 0.45 1.15 10.87
C ALA A 188 -0.92 1.81 11.15
N SER A 189 -1.55 2.39 10.13
CA SER A 189 -2.92 2.92 10.14
C SER A 189 -3.98 1.80 10.19
N LEU A 190 -3.74 0.67 9.50
CA LEU A 190 -4.65 -0.49 9.44
C LEU A 190 -4.62 -1.37 10.71
N LEU A 191 -3.49 -1.45 11.42
CA LEU A 191 -3.28 -2.26 12.63
C LEU A 191 -3.52 -1.49 13.96
N GLY A 192 -3.99 -0.25 13.90
CA GLY A 192 -4.31 0.52 15.10
C GLY A 192 -3.08 1.13 15.81
N ALA A 193 -2.12 1.66 15.06
CA ALA A 193 -1.01 2.46 15.59
C ALA A 193 -0.96 3.85 14.94
N GLY A 194 -1.91 4.70 15.29
CA GLY A 194 -1.99 6.12 14.91
C GLY A 194 -3.38 6.49 14.36
N PRO A 195 -3.96 7.66 14.66
CA PRO A 195 -5.37 7.89 14.39
C PRO A 195 -5.63 7.90 12.89
N PRO A 196 -6.79 7.40 12.46
CA PRO A 196 -7.41 7.98 11.28
C PRO A 196 -7.68 9.44 11.65
N ILE A 197 -6.85 10.36 11.15
CA ILE A 197 -7.14 11.80 11.19
C ILE A 197 -8.52 12.07 10.56
N ASN A 198 -9.04 11.12 9.77
CA ASN A 198 -10.37 11.15 9.17
C ASN A 198 -11.51 10.47 9.96
N LEU A 199 -11.31 9.87 11.15
CA LEU A 199 -12.42 9.24 11.88
C LEU A 199 -13.40 10.26 12.48
N TYR A 200 -12.94 11.50 12.67
CA TYR A 200 -13.71 12.57 13.32
C TYR A 200 -13.78 13.86 12.50
N ALA A 201 -13.42 13.82 11.21
CA ALA A 201 -13.48 14.99 10.33
C ALA A 201 -14.88 15.64 10.26
N HIS A 202 -15.93 14.85 10.49
CA HIS A 202 -17.32 15.31 10.57
C HIS A 202 -17.74 15.87 11.94
N LEU A 203 -16.91 15.71 13.00
CA LEU A 203 -17.24 16.11 14.39
C LEU A 203 -16.71 17.50 14.79
N GLN A 204 -16.10 18.23 13.85
CA GLN A 204 -15.55 19.59 14.04
C GLN A 204 -14.80 19.72 15.38
N LEU A 205 -13.84 18.82 15.62
CA LEU A 205 -13.06 18.85 16.86
C LEU A 205 -12.20 20.11 16.90
N ASN A 206 -12.09 20.70 18.09
CA ASN A 206 -11.20 21.83 18.28
C ASN A 206 -9.73 21.36 18.44
N PRO A 207 -8.74 22.23 18.17
CA PRO A 207 -7.32 21.84 18.24
C PRO A 207 -6.87 21.32 19.63
N ARG A 208 -7.61 21.63 20.70
CA ARG A 208 -7.32 21.14 22.05
C ARG A 208 -7.81 19.69 22.24
N GLN A 209 -9.00 19.37 21.73
CA GLN A 209 -9.56 18.03 21.74
C GLN A 209 -8.69 17.06 20.94
N GLU A 210 -8.15 17.49 19.79
CA GLU A 210 -7.18 16.70 19.02
C GLU A 210 -5.92 16.37 19.83
N LYS A 211 -5.37 17.37 20.54
CA LYS A 211 -4.22 17.17 21.46
C LYS A 211 -4.55 16.19 22.58
N ALA A 212 -5.77 16.25 23.14
CA ALA A 212 -6.23 15.33 24.18
C ALA A 212 -6.29 13.88 23.67
N LEU A 213 -6.84 13.67 22.48
CA LEU A 213 -6.95 12.34 21.85
C LEU A 213 -5.57 11.78 21.49
N ALA A 214 -4.68 12.61 20.95
CA ALA A 214 -3.29 12.21 20.68
C ALA A 214 -2.55 11.80 21.96
N PHE A 215 -2.76 12.52 23.06
CA PHE A 215 -2.17 12.17 24.36
C PHE A 215 -2.75 10.86 24.92
N LEU A 216 -4.07 10.66 24.79
CA LEU A 216 -4.77 9.44 25.23
C LEU A 216 -4.29 8.20 24.49
N GLN A 217 -3.98 8.31 23.21
CA GLN A 217 -3.40 7.22 22.43
C GLN A 217 -2.03 6.79 22.97
N LYS A 218 -1.18 7.73 23.39
CA LYS A 218 0.16 7.43 23.89
C LYS A 218 0.15 6.93 25.34
N ASN A 219 -0.68 7.53 26.20
CA ASN A 219 -0.62 7.32 27.65
C ASN A 219 -1.79 6.48 28.21
N ARG A 220 -2.71 6.01 27.36
CA ARG A 220 -3.91 5.20 27.65
C ARG A 220 -4.95 5.86 28.58
N ARG A 221 -4.59 6.90 29.33
CA ARG A 221 -5.48 7.69 30.17
C ARG A 221 -5.05 9.15 30.21
N ILE A 222 -6.00 10.04 30.47
CA ILE A 222 -5.74 11.46 30.73
C ILE A 222 -6.59 11.93 31.91
N THR A 223 -6.02 12.73 32.78
CA THR A 223 -6.73 13.45 33.83
C THR A 223 -6.94 14.90 33.43
N ASN A 224 -7.92 15.58 34.06
CA ASN A 224 -8.12 17.02 33.82
C ASN A 224 -6.87 17.85 34.16
N ARG A 225 -6.04 17.39 35.11
CA ARG A 225 -4.78 18.05 35.46
C ARG A 225 -3.74 17.90 34.35
N GLU A 226 -3.57 16.70 33.81
CA GLU A 226 -2.68 16.46 32.67
C GLU A 226 -3.14 17.23 31.44
N TYR A 227 -4.46 17.32 31.21
CA TYR A 227 -5.00 18.09 30.10
C TYR A 227 -4.75 19.61 30.23
N GLN A 228 -4.81 20.16 31.45
CA GLN A 228 -4.37 21.53 31.73
C GLN A 228 -2.88 21.75 31.46
N THR A 229 -2.04 20.75 31.77
CA THR A 229 -0.60 20.84 31.45
C THR A 229 -0.34 20.78 29.94
N LEU A 230 -1.15 20.04 29.18
CA LEU A 230 -1.07 19.95 27.72
C LEU A 230 -1.54 21.23 27.01
N CYS A 231 -2.49 21.95 27.60
CA CYS A 231 -3.09 23.15 27.03
C CYS A 231 -3.06 24.30 28.05
N PRO A 232 -1.89 24.90 28.33
CA PRO A 232 -1.75 25.96 29.33
C PRO A 232 -2.50 27.25 28.94
N ASP A 233 -2.78 27.44 27.65
CA ASP A 233 -3.42 28.64 27.11
C ASP A 233 -4.95 28.66 27.31
N ALA A 234 -5.54 27.63 27.93
CA ALA A 234 -7.00 27.48 28.08
C ALA A 234 -7.42 27.40 29.56
N SER A 235 -8.58 27.98 29.89
CA SER A 235 -9.08 27.96 31.27
C SER A 235 -9.50 26.54 31.72
N PRO A 236 -9.39 26.23 33.03
CA PRO A 236 -9.83 24.94 33.57
C PRO A 236 -11.31 24.61 33.29
N GLU A 237 -12.17 25.62 33.23
CA GLU A 237 -13.59 25.48 32.88
C GLU A 237 -13.76 25.06 31.41
N THR A 238 -12.98 25.66 30.50
CA THR A 238 -13.02 25.34 29.06
C THR A 238 -12.55 23.91 28.82
N LEU A 239 -11.47 23.49 29.47
CA LEU A 239 -10.93 22.14 29.32
C LEU A 239 -11.86 21.06 29.92
N ARG A 240 -12.60 21.38 30.99
CA ARG A 240 -13.66 20.48 31.50
C ARG A 240 -14.81 20.35 30.51
N ARG A 241 -15.22 21.44 29.85
CA ARG A 241 -16.25 21.40 28.80
C ARG A 241 -15.78 20.60 27.59
N ASP A 242 -14.53 20.79 27.16
CA ASP A 242 -13.94 20.01 26.07
C ASP A 242 -13.96 18.50 26.38
N LEU A 243 -13.61 18.10 27.62
CA LEU A 243 -13.66 16.70 28.06
C LEU A 243 -15.11 16.17 28.15
N ALA A 244 -16.06 16.98 28.62
CA ALA A 244 -17.47 16.60 28.65
C ALA A 244 -18.04 16.40 27.23
N ASP A 245 -17.75 17.33 26.32
CA ASP A 245 -18.15 17.25 24.92
C ASP A 245 -17.57 16.00 24.24
N MET A 246 -16.30 15.65 24.52
CA MET A 246 -15.71 14.40 24.01
C MET A 246 -16.35 13.13 24.61
N VAL A 247 -16.85 13.19 25.85
CA VAL A 247 -17.62 12.08 26.45
C VAL A 247 -18.99 11.96 25.79
N ASP A 248 -19.68 13.08 25.58
CA ASP A 248 -21.01 13.13 24.95
C ASP A 248 -20.97 12.67 23.49
N LYS A 249 -19.90 13.04 22.76
CA LYS A 249 -19.60 12.55 21.41
C LYS A 249 -19.16 11.08 21.39
N GLY A 250 -19.01 10.43 22.54
CA GLY A 250 -18.64 9.03 22.65
C GLY A 250 -17.18 8.73 22.30
N LEU A 251 -16.30 9.72 22.32
CA LEU A 251 -14.88 9.59 21.97
C LEU A 251 -14.03 9.05 23.13
N ILE A 252 -14.40 9.43 24.36
CA ILE A 252 -13.71 9.05 25.58
C ILE A 252 -14.71 8.62 26.65
N LEU A 253 -14.28 7.73 27.54
CA LEU A 253 -15.07 7.30 28.69
C LEU A 253 -14.53 7.93 29.97
N LYS A 254 -15.43 8.49 30.78
CA LYS A 254 -15.11 9.00 32.12
C LYS A 254 -15.13 7.85 33.12
N ILE A 255 -13.99 7.56 33.74
CA ILE A 255 -13.82 6.52 34.75
C ILE A 255 -13.46 7.17 36.09
N GLY A 256 -14.06 6.66 37.17
CA GLY A 256 -13.79 7.08 38.55
C GLY A 256 -14.73 8.15 39.09
N GLN A 257 -14.52 8.53 40.35
CA GLN A 257 -15.35 9.50 41.07
C GLN A 257 -14.51 10.59 41.74
N LYS A 258 -15.03 11.83 41.77
CA LYS A 258 -14.43 13.00 42.43
C LYS A 258 -12.97 13.22 42.02
N ARG A 259 -12.03 13.13 42.96
CA ARG A 259 -10.59 13.39 42.76
C ARG A 259 -9.87 12.28 41.98
N ALA A 260 -10.48 11.10 41.81
CA ALA A 260 -9.91 9.98 41.06
C ALA A 260 -10.50 9.86 39.64
N THR A 261 -11.03 10.95 39.08
CA THR A 261 -11.61 10.94 37.74
C THR A 261 -10.50 10.98 36.68
N PHE A 262 -10.49 10.01 35.79
CA PHE A 262 -9.66 9.98 34.59
C PHE A 262 -10.49 9.57 33.38
N TYR A 263 -10.00 9.88 32.19
CA TYR A 263 -10.65 9.60 30.93
C TYR A 263 -9.80 8.61 30.15
N ILE A 264 -10.44 7.69 29.44
CA ILE A 264 -9.79 6.72 28.56
C ILE A 264 -10.43 6.78 27.18
N LEU A 265 -9.70 6.38 26.14
CA LEU A 265 -10.29 6.23 24.81
C LEU A 265 -11.38 5.15 24.84
N LYS A 266 -12.50 5.39 24.15
CA LYS A 266 -13.56 4.39 24.01
C LYS A 266 -13.17 3.28 23.03
#